data_AF-A0A359N001-F1
#
_entry.id   AF-A0A359N001-F1
#
_cell.length_a   1.000
_cell.length_b   1.000
_cell.length_c   1.000
_cell.angle_alpha   90.00
_cell.angle_beta   90.00
_cell.angle_gamma   90.00
#
_symmetry.space_group_name_H-M   'P 1'
#
loop_
_entity.id
_entity.type
_entity.pdbx_description
1 polymer ?
#
loop_
_entity_poly.entity_id
_entity_poly.type
_entity_poly.pdbx_seq_one_letter_code
_entity_poly.pdbx_strand_id
1 'polypeptide(L)' 'MIWALISFTFYRQIIFSFSDARAITRAENPEIYNIVENLCISRGLAVPNIGILEDDSLNAFAVGWNVKKSWIVFSR' A
#
# COMPACT_ATOMS: atom_id res chain seq x y z
N MET A 1 27.71 3.75 -4.61
CA MET A 1 26.89 3.70 -3.37
C MET A 1 25.92 4.87 -3.24
N ILE A 2 26.36 6.13 -3.32
CA ILE A 2 25.49 7.32 -3.17
C ILE A 2 24.35 7.34 -4.22
N TRP A 3 24.65 6.99 -5.48
CA TRP A 3 23.64 6.86 -6.54
C TRP A 3 22.55 5.82 -6.24
N ALA A 4 22.91 4.68 -5.65
CA ALA A 4 21.94 3.63 -5.30
C ALA A 4 20.98 4.07 -4.18
N LEU A 5 21.46 4.86 -3.21
CA LEU A 5 20.64 5.45 -2.15
C LEU A 5 19.62 6.45 -2.71
N ILE A 6 20.05 7.30 -3.65
CA ILE A 6 19.19 8.29 -4.31
C ILE A 6 18.14 7.59 -5.18
N SER A 7 18.53 6.59 -5.96
CA SER A 7 17.59 5.79 -6.75
C SER A 7 16.57 5.08 -5.88
N PHE A 8 16.95 4.58 -4.70
CA PHE A 8 16.01 3.86 -3.81
C PHE A 8 14.96 4.77 -3.18
N THR A 9 15.31 6.01 -2.82
CA THR A 9 14.34 6.98 -2.28
C THR A 9 13.42 7.52 -3.37
N PHE A 10 13.95 7.76 -4.57
CA PHE A 10 13.15 8.15 -5.73
C PHE A 10 12.24 7.04 -6.23
N TYR A 11 12.70 5.79 -6.28
CA TYR A 11 11.89 4.64 -6.70
C TYR A 11 10.66 4.46 -5.81
N ARG A 12 10.81 4.72 -4.50
CA ARG A 12 9.68 4.69 -3.56
C ARG A 12 8.64 5.78 -3.89
N GLN A 13 9.07 7.00 -4.20
CA GLN A 13 8.15 8.08 -4.60
C GLN A 13 7.54 7.84 -5.98
N ILE A 14 8.33 7.30 -6.91
CA ILE A 14 7.89 6.94 -8.26
C ILE A 14 6.80 5.88 -8.19
N ILE A 15 6.91 4.82 -7.39
CA ILE A 15 5.80 3.84 -7.26
C ILE A 15 4.51 4.55 -6.83
N PHE A 16 4.54 5.39 -5.80
CA PHE A 16 3.34 6.11 -5.35
C PHE A 16 2.84 7.18 -6.32
N SER A 17 3.71 7.76 -7.15
CA SER A 17 3.37 8.86 -8.07
C SER A 17 3.11 8.42 -9.51
N PHE A 18 3.57 7.23 -9.93
CA PHE A 18 3.33 6.64 -11.25
C PHE A 18 2.17 5.65 -11.26
N SER A 19 1.83 5.03 -10.13
CA SER A 19 0.73 4.07 -10.08
C SER A 19 -0.62 4.69 -9.76
N ASP A 20 -0.77 6.03 -9.77
CA ASP A 20 -1.99 6.75 -9.34
C ASP A 20 -2.59 6.23 -8.00
N ALA A 21 -1.80 5.48 -7.24
CA ALA A 21 -2.26 4.67 -6.13
C ALA A 21 -2.41 5.59 -4.94
N ARG A 22 -3.64 6.04 -4.72
CA ARG A 22 -3.99 6.95 -3.65
C ARG A 22 -4.05 6.19 -2.36
N ALA A 23 -3.24 6.60 -1.38
CA ALA A 23 -3.38 6.10 -0.01
C ALA A 23 -4.78 6.43 0.49
N ILE A 24 -5.48 5.43 1.02
CA ILE A 24 -6.82 5.60 1.56
C ILE A 24 -6.79 5.57 3.07
N THR A 25 -7.65 6.41 3.65
CA THR A 25 -7.93 6.43 5.08
C THR A 25 -9.18 5.61 5.39
N ARG A 26 -9.33 5.23 6.66
CA ARG A 26 -10.52 4.51 7.15
C ARG A 26 -11.83 5.26 6.89
N ALA A 27 -11.78 6.60 6.79
CA ALA A 27 -12.95 7.43 6.49
C ALA A 27 -13.38 7.36 5.02
N GLU A 28 -12.43 7.18 4.11
CA GLU A 28 -12.70 7.15 2.66
C GLU A 28 -13.23 5.80 2.20
N ASN A 29 -12.70 4.70 2.74
CA ASN A 29 -13.19 3.36 2.42
C ASN A 29 -13.16 2.43 3.65
N PRO A 30 -14.18 2.53 4.53
CA PRO A 30 -14.22 1.77 5.77
C PRO A 30 -14.35 0.26 5.55
N GLU A 31 -14.95 -0.18 4.44
CA GLU A 31 -15.14 -1.61 4.15
C GLU A 31 -13.81 -2.32 3.95
N ILE A 32 -13.00 -1.86 2.99
CA ILE A 32 -11.68 -2.43 2.72
C ILE A 32 -10.78 -2.33 3.95
N TYR A 33 -10.82 -1.17 4.63
CA TYR A 33 -10.01 -0.94 5.81
C TYR A 33 -10.34 -1.94 6.93
N ASN A 34 -11.63 -2.15 7.22
CA ASN A 34 -12.06 -3.09 8.25
C ASN A 34 -11.71 -4.55 7.90
N ILE A 35 -11.81 -4.94 6.63
CA ILE A 35 -11.44 -6.30 6.20
C ILE A 35 -9.95 -6.55 6.44
N VAL A 36 -9.09 -5.65 5.97
CA VAL A 36 -7.64 -5.77 6.13
C VAL A 36 -7.26 -5.68 7.61
N GLU A 37 -7.84 -4.74 8.35
CA GLU A 37 -7.61 -4.55 9.79
C GLU A 37 -7.97 -5.80 10.59
N ASN A 38 -9.19 -6.33 10.41
CA ASN A 38 -9.63 -7.55 11.10
C ASN A 38 -8.75 -8.75 10.76
N LEU A 39 -8.34 -8.88 9.50
CA LEU A 39 -7.45 -9.95 9.06
C LEU A 39 -6.07 -9.85 9.73
N CYS A 40 -5.50 -8.65 9.79
CA CYS A 40 -4.22 -8.39 10.46
C CYS A 40 -4.32 -8.65 11.96
N ILE A 41 -5.36 -8.15 12.63
CA ILE A 41 -5.61 -8.37 14.06
C ILE A 41 -5.73 -9.86 14.37
N SER A 42 -6.49 -10.62 13.57
CA SER A 42 -6.66 -12.06 13.79
C SER A 42 -5.35 -12.86 13.74
N ARG A 43 -4.33 -12.33 13.06
CA ARG A 43 -3.00 -12.93 12.93
C ARG A 43 -1.93 -12.25 13.77
N GLY A 44 -2.27 -11.26 14.59
CA GLY A 44 -1.30 -10.48 15.36
C GLY A 44 -0.33 -9.66 14.50
N LEU A 45 -0.73 -9.30 13.28
CA LEU A 45 0.07 -8.49 12.35
C LEU A 45 -0.32 -7.01 12.50
N ALA A 46 0.65 -6.11 12.28
CA ALA A 46 0.33 -4.69 12.18
C ALA A 46 -0.46 -4.42 10.89
N VAL A 47 -1.41 -3.48 10.95
CA VAL A 47 -2.19 -3.06 9.79
C VAL A 47 -1.28 -2.34 8.80
N PRO A 48 -1.19 -2.80 7.53
CA PRO A 48 -0.40 -2.15 6.50
C PRO A 48 -1.05 -0.84 6.05
N ASN A 49 -0.30 0.00 5.34
CA ASN A 49 -0.91 1.12 4.63
C ASN A 49 -1.74 0.57 3.46
N ILE A 50 -2.90 1.16 3.21
CA ILE A 50 -3.80 0.70 2.14
C ILE A 50 -3.88 1.78 1.07
N GLY A 51 -3.78 1.39 -0.19
CA GLY A 51 -3.94 2.27 -1.34
C GLY A 51 -4.97 1.74 -2.33
N ILE A 52 -5.56 2.64 -3.10
CA ILE A 52 -6.41 2.32 -4.25
C ILE A 52 -5.78 2.92 -5.50
N LEU A 53 -5.56 2.07 -6.51
CA LEU A 53 -5.18 2.41 -7.87
C LEU A 53 -6.46 2.40 -8.73
N GLU A 54 -6.72 3.43 -9.52
CA GLU A 54 -7.83 3.41 -10.47
C GLU A 54 -7.36 2.67 -11.73
N ASP A 55 -7.85 1.45 -11.95
CA ASP A 55 -7.53 0.58 -13.09
C ASP A 55 -8.70 -0.38 -13.33
N ASP A 56 -9.12 -0.55 -14.59
CA ASP A 56 -10.29 -1.34 -14.99
C ASP A 56 -10.19 -2.85 -14.63
N SER A 57 -9.02 -3.29 -14.16
CA SER A 57 -8.77 -4.67 -13.76
C SER A 57 -8.97 -4.88 -12.25
N LEU A 58 -9.61 -5.98 -11.87
CA LEU A 58 -9.78 -6.35 -10.45
C LEU A 58 -8.53 -7.07 -9.93
N ASN A 59 -7.64 -6.35 -9.27
CA ASN A 59 -6.36 -6.86 -8.77
C ASN A 59 -6.00 -6.28 -7.39
N ALA A 60 -5.04 -6.93 -6.75
CA ALA A 60 -4.42 -6.42 -5.54
C ALA A 60 -2.96 -6.90 -5.43
N PHE A 61 -2.07 -6.04 -4.94
CA PHE A 61 -0.67 -6.39 -4.71
C PHE A 61 -0.14 -5.81 -3.40
N ALA A 62 0.86 -6.48 -2.83
CA ALA A 62 1.49 -6.08 -1.58
C ALA A 62 2.96 -5.70 -1.81
N VAL A 63 3.39 -4.58 -1.23
CA VAL A 63 4.78 -4.12 -1.28
C VAL A 63 5.24 -3.71 0.12
N GLY A 64 6.45 -4.11 0.50
CA GLY A 64 6.98 -3.75 1.80
C GLY A 64 8.17 -4.58 2.22
N TRP A 65 9.22 -3.91 2.66
CA TRP A 65 10.43 -4.57 3.16
C TRP A 65 10.36 -4.89 4.67
N ASN A 66 9.45 -4.24 5.39
CA ASN A 66 9.19 -4.47 6.81
C ASN A 66 7.69 -4.29 7.07
N VAL A 67 7.15 -4.98 8.06
CA VAL A 67 5.75 -4.87 8.52
C VAL A 67 5.33 -3.40 8.73
N LYS A 68 6.20 -2.56 9.32
CA LYS A 68 5.92 -1.12 9.53
C LYS A 68 5.90 -0.28 8.24
N LYS A 69 6.49 -0.79 7.17
CA LYS A 69 6.58 -0.14 5.84
C LYS A 69 5.90 -1.00 4.78
N SER A 70 4.86 -1.75 5.18
CA SER A 70 4.06 -2.57 4.30
C SER A 70 2.88 -1.78 3.75
N TRP A 71 2.55 -2.08 2.50
CA TRP A 71 1.49 -1.46 1.72
C TRP A 71 0.73 -2.56 0.99
N ILE A 72 -0.59 -2.43 0.97
CA ILE A 72 -1.48 -3.22 0.13
C ILE A 72 -2.21 -2.25 -0.79
N VAL A 73 -2.11 -2.46 -2.09
CA VAL A 73 -2.78 -1.65 -3.10
C VAL A 73 -3.82 -2.51 -3.78
N PHE A 74 -5.05 -2.00 -3.87
CA PHE A 74 -6.16 -2.59 -4.60
C PHE A 74 -6.40 -1.78 -5.88
N SER A 75 -6.66 -2.42 -7.01
CA SER A 75 -7.16 -1.73 -8.18
C SER A 75 -8.69 -1.68 -8.18
N ARG A 76 -9.23 -0.54 -8.62
CA ARG A 76 -10.66 -0.26 -8.70
C ARG A 76 -11.04 0.30 -10.06
#